data_AF-A0A7C5Y3Z2-F1
#
_entry.id   AF-A0A7C5Y3Z2-F1
#
_cell.length_a   1.000
_cell.length_b   1.000
_cell.length_c   1.000
_cell.angle_alpha   90.00
_cell.angle_beta   90.00
_cell.angle_gamma   90.00
#
_symmetry.space_group_name_H-M   'P 1'
#
loop_
_entity.id
_entity.type
_entity.pdbx_description
1 polymer ?
#
loop_
_entity_poly.entity_id
_entity_poly.type
_entity_poly.pdbx_seq_one_letter_code
_entity_poly.pdbx_strand_id
1 'polypeptide(L)'
;MKLLLSDVLPRELIEVLKKYAEIIKEAANDFTRAIALLNDMRTGEARVLLSDVIKLLNKSDELKTTIEESVARTSIDPGFKEEILVLIDMFDEIGDAIKEISRELTVLP
;
A
#
# COMPACT_ATOMS: atom_id res chain seq x y z
N MET A 1 25.35 5.70 15.80
CA MET A 1 24.07 6.19 16.36
C MET A 1 22.99 5.80 15.36
N LYS A 2 21.95 5.04 15.75
CA LYS A 2 20.82 4.76 14.85
C LYS A 2 19.94 6.01 14.82
N LEU A 3 19.87 6.68 13.68
CA LEU A 3 18.87 7.70 13.41
C LEU A 3 17.54 6.99 13.15
N LEU A 4 16.47 7.44 13.81
CA LEU A 4 15.11 7.02 13.52
C LEU A 4 14.48 7.99 12.53
N LEU A 5 13.54 7.52 11.71
CA LEU A 5 12.73 8.40 10.84
C LEU A 5 12.03 9.52 11.63
N SER A 6 11.67 9.25 12.89
CA SER A 6 11.10 10.25 13.83
C SER A 6 12.03 11.39 14.20
N ASP A 7 13.33 11.24 13.97
CA ASP A 7 14.31 12.26 14.29
C ASP A 7 14.46 13.26 13.12
N VAL A 8 13.95 12.92 11.93
CA VAL A 8 14.20 13.65 10.67
C VAL A 8 12.91 14.09 9.97
N LEU A 9 11.83 13.32 10.10
CA LEU A 9 10.55 13.60 9.47
C LEU A 9 9.53 14.16 10.47
N PRO A 10 8.64 15.06 10.02
CA PRO A 10 7.50 15.48 10.82
C PRO A 10 6.67 14.27 11.27
N ARG A 11 6.19 14.31 12.52
CA ARG A 11 5.38 13.23 13.09
C ARG A 11 4.16 12.90 12.22
N GLU A 12 3.50 13.92 11.67
CA GLU A 12 2.34 13.74 10.79
C GLU A 12 2.69 12.89 9.55
N LEU A 13 3.81 13.17 8.88
CA LEU A 13 4.27 12.40 7.74
C LEU A 13 4.55 10.93 8.10
N ILE A 14 5.13 10.69 9.28
CA ILE A 14 5.38 9.33 9.77
C ILE A 14 4.08 8.57 10.00
N GLU A 15 3.06 9.22 10.56
CA GLU A 15 1.76 8.58 10.76
C GLU A 15 1.07 8.28 9.41
N VAL A 16 1.20 9.15 8.41
CA VAL A 16 0.69 8.89 7.05
C VAL A 16 1.45 7.72 6.40
N LEU A 17 2.78 7.68 6.49
CA LEU A 17 3.61 6.56 5.99
C LEU A 17 3.23 5.23 6.65
N LYS A 18 3.06 5.20 7.97
CA LYS A 18 2.60 4.00 8.69
C LYS A 18 1.23 3.55 8.22
N LYS A 19 0.30 4.49 8.06
CA LYS A 19 -1.05 4.19 7.60
C LYS A 19 -1.04 3.62 6.18
N TYR A 20 -0.23 4.20 5.29
CA TYR A 20 -0.04 3.69 3.94
C TYR A 20 0.51 2.25 3.96
N ALA A 21 1.60 2.01 4.70
CA ALA A 21 2.18 0.67 4.82
C ALA A 21 1.22 -0.37 5.43
N GLU A 22 0.44 -0.01 6.45
CA GLU A 22 -0.56 -0.91 7.02
C GLU A 22 -1.69 -1.21 6.02
N ILE A 23 -2.10 -0.26 5.20
CA ILE A 23 -3.09 -0.50 4.13
C ILE A 23 -2.55 -1.51 3.11
N ILE A 24 -1.31 -1.35 2.65
CA ILE A 24 -0.70 -2.28 1.69
C ILE A 24 -0.59 -3.69 2.30
N LYS A 25 -0.19 -3.78 3.57
CA LYS A 25 -0.11 -5.04 4.31
C LYS A 25 -1.48 -5.69 4.51
N GLU A 26 -2.50 -4.92 4.87
CA GLU A 26 -3.88 -5.40 5.00
C GLU A 26 -4.39 -5.93 3.65
N ALA A 27 -4.20 -5.17 2.57
CA ALA A 27 -4.54 -5.61 1.21
C ALA A 27 -3.85 -6.92 0.82
N ALA A 28 -2.56 -7.08 1.13
CA ALA A 28 -1.81 -8.31 0.86
C ALA A 28 -2.32 -9.53 1.65
N ASN A 29 -2.68 -9.32 2.92
CA ASN A 29 -3.27 -10.38 3.75
C ASN A 29 -4.64 -10.80 3.20
N ASP A 30 -5.47 -9.83 2.84
CA ASP A 30 -6.83 -10.05 2.33
C ASP A 30 -6.80 -10.73 0.96
N PHE A 31 -5.87 -10.32 0.11
CA PHE A 31 -5.59 -11.00 -1.14
C PHE A 31 -5.19 -12.47 -0.91
N THR A 32 -4.26 -12.74 0.01
CA THR A 32 -3.86 -14.11 0.35
C THR A 32 -5.04 -14.96 0.84
N ARG A 33 -5.90 -14.38 1.68
CA ARG A 33 -7.14 -15.02 2.15
C ARG A 33 -8.10 -15.30 1.00
N ALA A 34 -8.22 -14.38 0.04
CA ALA A 34 -9.06 -14.57 -1.14
C ALA A 34 -8.55 -15.71 -2.03
N ILE A 35 -7.23 -15.81 -2.23
CA ILE A 35 -6.62 -16.93 -2.97
C ILE A 35 -6.91 -18.27 -2.28
N ALA A 36 -6.82 -18.32 -0.94
CA ALA A 36 -7.19 -19.54 -0.19
C ALA A 36 -8.67 -19.92 -0.41
N LEU A 37 -9.59 -18.95 -0.39
CA LEU A 37 -11.00 -19.18 -0.69
C LEU A 37 -11.22 -19.69 -2.13
N LEU A 38 -10.47 -19.19 -3.11
CA LEU A 38 -10.51 -19.70 -4.49
C LEU A 38 -10.05 -21.17 -4.55
N ASN A 39 -8.98 -21.52 -3.84
CA ASN A 39 -8.49 -22.91 -3.77
C ASN A 39 -9.52 -23.85 -3.13
N ASP A 40 -10.32 -23.35 -2.19
CA ASP A 40 -11.43 -24.07 -1.55
C ASP A 40 -12.73 -24.05 -2.38
N MET A 41 -12.69 -23.54 -3.62
CA MET A 41 -13.86 -23.35 -4.51
C MET A 41 -14.95 -22.42 -3.94
N ARG A 42 -14.64 -21.57 -2.95
CA ARG A 42 -15.54 -20.59 -2.34
C ARG A 42 -15.50 -19.25 -3.12
N THR A 43 -15.84 -19.33 -4.40
CA THR A 43 -15.67 -18.22 -5.37
C THR A 43 -16.43 -16.95 -5.01
N GLY A 44 -17.66 -17.06 -4.49
CA GLY A 44 -18.46 -15.89 -4.10
C GLY A 44 -17.81 -15.06 -3.00
N GLU A 45 -17.28 -15.73 -1.96
CA GLU A 45 -16.61 -15.06 -0.84
C GLU A 45 -15.26 -14.48 -1.27
N ALA A 46 -14.52 -15.21 -2.10
CA ALA A 46 -13.28 -14.71 -2.68
C ALA A 46 -13.50 -13.43 -3.48
N ARG A 47 -14.52 -13.36 -4.35
CA ARG A 47 -14.81 -12.16 -5.15
C ARG A 47 -15.16 -10.93 -4.31
N VAL A 48 -15.89 -11.11 -3.21
CA VAL A 48 -16.17 -10.01 -2.28
C VAL A 48 -14.88 -9.48 -1.69
N LEU A 49 -14.02 -10.38 -1.20
CA LEU A 49 -12.75 -10.00 -0.58
C LEU A 49 -11.79 -9.33 -1.58
N LEU A 50 -11.68 -9.85 -2.80
CA LEU A 50 -10.90 -9.21 -3.88
C LEU A 50 -11.44 -7.82 -4.25
N SER A 51 -12.75 -7.65 -4.27
CA SER A 51 -13.37 -6.33 -4.50
C SER A 51 -13.03 -5.34 -3.39
N ASP A 52 -12.98 -5.80 -2.13
CA ASP A 52 -12.61 -4.97 -1.00
C ASP A 52 -11.11 -4.64 -0.99
N VAL A 53 -10.24 -5.58 -1.38
CA VAL A 53 -8.81 -5.33 -1.65
C VAL A 53 -8.63 -4.21 -2.68
N ILE A 54 -9.34 -4.25 -3.80
CA ILE A 54 -9.26 -3.20 -4.84
C ILE A 54 -9.68 -1.84 -4.27
N LYS A 55 -10.78 -1.78 -3.51
CA LYS A 55 -11.25 -0.53 -2.87
C LYS A 55 -10.23 0.01 -1.87
N LEU A 56 -9.61 -0.88 -1.10
CA LEU A 56 -8.61 -0.53 -0.10
C LEU A 56 -7.36 0.06 -0.78
N LEU A 57 -6.90 -0.56 -1.87
CA LEU A 57 -5.76 -0.07 -2.66
C LEU A 57 -6.08 1.23 -3.43
N ASN A 58 -7.31 1.43 -3.89
CA ASN A 58 -7.69 2.75 -4.44
C ASN A 58 -7.59 3.88 -3.38
N LYS A 59 -7.83 3.58 -2.10
CA LYS A 59 -7.69 4.56 -1.02
C LYS A 59 -6.23 4.84 -0.67
N SER A 60 -5.31 3.91 -0.94
CA SER A 60 -3.89 4.15 -0.71
C SER A 60 -3.30 5.14 -1.72
N ASP A 61 -3.87 5.26 -2.92
CA ASP A 61 -3.44 6.22 -3.96
C ASP A 61 -3.46 7.68 -3.43
N GLU A 62 -4.48 8.03 -2.63
CA GLU A 62 -4.60 9.36 -1.99
C GLU A 62 -3.50 9.59 -0.93
N LEU A 63 -3.16 8.54 -0.18
CA LEU A 63 -2.10 8.61 0.83
C LEU A 63 -0.73 8.72 0.18
N LYS A 64 -0.47 7.99 -0.92
CA LYS A 64 0.78 8.10 -1.71
C LYS A 64 1.00 9.55 -2.13
N THR A 65 0.01 10.16 -2.78
CA THR A 65 0.04 11.57 -3.20
C THR A 65 0.35 12.50 -2.02
N THR A 66 -0.33 12.29 -0.88
CA THR A 66 -0.12 13.09 0.33
C THR A 66 1.31 12.97 0.87
N ILE A 67 1.88 11.76 0.84
CA ILE A 67 3.24 11.50 1.29
C ILE A 67 4.25 12.18 0.37
N GLU A 68 4.13 12.02 -0.94
CA GLU A 68 5.03 12.64 -1.93
C GLU A 68 5.08 14.15 -1.79
N GLU A 69 3.91 14.79 -1.68
CA GLU A 69 3.81 16.24 -1.45
C GLU A 69 4.46 16.66 -0.12
N SER A 70 4.25 15.87 0.94
CA SER A 70 4.79 16.14 2.26
C SER A 70 6.32 16.01 2.26
N VAL A 71 6.87 14.95 1.66
CA VAL A 71 8.31 14.73 1.50
C VAL A 71 8.94 15.88 0.71
N ALA A 72 8.32 16.29 -0.40
CA ALA A 72 8.81 17.41 -1.21
C ALA A 72 8.98 18.70 -0.39
N ARG A 73 8.05 18.99 0.51
CA ARG A 73 8.03 20.19 1.38
C ARG A 73 9.00 20.15 2.55
N THR A 74 9.55 18.99 2.91
CA THR A 74 10.51 18.89 4.02
C THR A 74 11.85 19.57 3.69
N SER A 75 12.62 19.95 4.71
CA SER A 75 13.97 20.53 4.54
C SER A 75 15.10 19.50 4.67
N ILE A 76 14.79 18.20 4.64
CA ILE A 76 15.79 17.13 4.73
C ILE A 76 16.66 17.08 3.48
N ASP A 77 17.81 16.41 3.61
CA ASP A 77 18.75 16.20 2.51
C ASP A 77 18.08 15.57 1.28
N PRO A 78 18.37 16.05 0.05
CA PRO A 78 17.78 15.50 -1.17
C PRO A 78 17.99 14.00 -1.37
N GLY A 79 19.15 13.46 -0.99
CA GLY A 79 19.41 12.02 -1.08
C GLY A 79 18.48 11.23 -0.15
N PHE A 80 18.22 11.75 1.04
CA PHE A 80 17.28 11.13 1.97
C PHE A 80 15.81 11.22 1.49
N LYS A 81 15.44 12.30 0.80
CA LYS A 81 14.12 12.38 0.15
C LYS A 81 13.95 11.28 -0.89
N GLU A 82 14.96 11.08 -1.73
CA GLU A 82 14.95 10.04 -2.77
C GLU A 82 14.79 8.64 -2.15
N GLU A 83 15.53 8.33 -1.09
CA GLU A 83 15.40 7.04 -0.40
C GLU A 83 13.97 6.79 0.13
N ILE A 84 13.29 7.83 0.62
CA ILE A 84 11.90 7.72 1.08
C ILE A 84 10.95 7.50 -0.11
N LEU A 85 11.14 8.21 -1.22
CA LEU A 85 10.32 8.06 -2.42
C LEU A 85 10.47 6.67 -3.03
N VAL A 86 11.69 6.15 -3.12
CA VAL A 86 11.95 4.78 -3.56
C VAL A 86 11.24 3.76 -2.67
N LEU A 87 11.24 3.94 -1.35
CA LEU A 87 10.51 3.06 -0.44
C LEU A 87 9.00 3.08 -0.70
N ILE A 88 8.43 4.26 -0.98
CA ILE A 88 7.00 4.41 -1.29
C ILE A 88 6.68 3.72 -2.62
N ASP A 89 7.51 3.89 -3.64
CA ASP A 89 7.33 3.23 -4.94
C ASP A 89 7.38 1.71 -4.81
N MET A 90 8.28 1.16 -3.99
CA MET A 90 8.30 -0.29 -3.72
C MET A 90 6.99 -0.81 -3.10
N PHE A 91 6.37 -0.04 -2.21
CA PHE A 91 5.06 -0.41 -1.64
C PHE A 91 3.94 -0.28 -2.66
N ASP A 92 4.02 0.73 -3.53
CA ASP A 92 3.06 0.96 -4.59
C ASP A 92 3.08 -0.16 -5.63
N GLU A 93 4.26 -0.61 -6.05
CA GLU A 93 4.44 -1.75 -6.95
C GLU A 93 3.78 -3.02 -6.41
N ILE A 94 3.91 -3.28 -5.10
CA ILE A 94 3.24 -4.40 -4.43
C ILE A 94 1.72 -4.22 -4.49
N GLY A 95 1.25 -3.02 -4.15
CA GLY A 95 -0.17 -2.66 -4.21
C GLY A 95 -0.76 -2.87 -5.60
N ASP A 96 -0.12 -2.33 -6.63
CA ASP A 96 -0.57 -2.41 -8.01
C ASP A 96 -0.60 -3.85 -8.55
N ALA A 97 0.41 -4.65 -8.25
CA ALA A 97 0.40 -6.08 -8.61
C ALA A 97 -0.80 -6.80 -7.98
N ILE A 98 -1.06 -6.57 -6.69
CA ILE A 98 -2.21 -7.15 -5.99
C ILE A 98 -3.53 -6.66 -6.61
N LYS A 99 -3.62 -5.37 -6.93
CA LYS A 99 -4.80 -4.71 -7.51
C LYS A 99 -5.14 -5.28 -8.88
N GLU A 100 -4.12 -5.45 -9.73
CA GLU A 100 -4.26 -5.98 -11.08
C GLU A 100 -4.73 -7.44 -11.05
N ILE A 101 -4.04 -8.30 -10.28
CA ILE A 101 -4.43 -9.71 -10.14
C ILE A 101 -5.84 -9.83 -9.56
N SER A 102 -6.19 -9.00 -8.57
CA SER A 102 -7.53 -8.99 -8.00
C SER A 102 -8.61 -8.65 -9.02
N ARG A 103 -8.34 -7.73 -9.95
CA ARG A 103 -9.27 -7.39 -11.05
C ARG A 103 -9.45 -8.57 -11.98
N GLU A 104 -8.37 -9.22 -12.40
CA GLU A 104 -8.44 -10.39 -13.29
C GLU A 104 -9.23 -11.54 -12.65
N LEU A 105 -8.94 -11.86 -11.39
CA LEU A 105 -9.60 -12.94 -10.66
C LEU A 105 -11.08 -12.66 -10.35
N THR A 106 -11.49 -11.39 -10.31
CA THR A 106 -12.89 -11.02 -10.13
C THR A 106 -13.72 -11.21 -11.41
N VAL A 107 -13.08 -11.12 -12.59
CA VAL A 107 -13.73 -11.25 -13.91
C VAL A 107 -13.87 -12.71 -14.37
N LEU A 108 -13.07 -13.64 -13.83
CA LEU A 108 -13.17 -15.07 -14.16
C LEU A 108 -14.57 -15.61 -13.81
N PRO A 109 -15.29 -16.27 -14.75
CA PRO A 109 -16.71 -16.64 -14.63
C PRO A 109 -17.03 -17.62 -13.49
#